data_AF-A0A382EPX4-F1
#
_entry.id   AF-A0A382EPX4-F1
#
_cell.length_a   1.000
_cell.length_b   1.000
_cell.length_c   1.000
_cell.angle_alpha   90.00
_cell.angle_beta   90.00
_cell.angle_gamma   90.00
#
_symmetry.space_group_name_H-M   'P 1'
#
loop_
_entity.id
_entity.type
_entity.pdbx_description
1 polymer ?
#
loop_
_entity_poly.entity_id
_entity_poly.type
_entity_poly.pdbx_seq_one_letter_code
_entity_poly.pdbx_strand_id
1 'polypeptide(L)'
;MTKIHILGPNPETFLVKLAPLFPEVIFTVGSYRDDFGKNFKLYDVLFTFSDFLSPDSFKASNRLRWVQSLGTGLDGMIDSPYLDDTVIFTSMRGIHGPQVS
;
A
#
# COMPACT_ATOMS: atom_id res chain seq x y z
N MET A 1 2.34 7.17 -16.37
CA MET A 1 3.25 7.07 -15.21
C MET A 1 2.59 6.24 -14.13
N THR A 2 3.37 5.37 -13.48
CA THR A 2 2.90 4.54 -12.36
C THR A 2 2.76 5.42 -11.12
N LYS A 3 1.63 5.32 -10.43
CA LYS A 3 1.34 6.05 -9.20
C LYS A 3 1.28 5.09 -8.02
N ILE A 4 2.16 5.29 -7.05
CA ILE A 4 2.25 4.48 -5.84
C ILE A 4 1.81 5.32 -4.65
N HIS A 5 0.91 4.77 -3.85
CA HIS A 5 0.56 5.35 -2.56
C HIS A 5 1.14 4.53 -1.42
N ILE A 6 1.74 5.21 -0.46
CA ILE A 6 2.35 4.61 0.73
C ILE A 6 1.55 5.08 1.94
N LEU A 7 0.80 4.14 2.54
CA LEU A 7 -0.08 4.39 3.66
C LEU A 7 0.42 3.64 4.89
N GLY A 8 0.89 4.35 5.90
CA GLY A 8 1.47 3.70 7.07
C GLY A 8 2.13 4.67 8.04
N PRO A 9 2.87 4.17 9.03
CA PRO A 9 3.61 5.02 9.95
C PRO A 9 4.82 5.65 9.25
N ASN A 10 5.02 6.95 9.42
CA ASN A 10 6.16 7.73 8.89
C ASN A 10 6.45 7.47 7.38
N PRO A 11 5.42 7.55 6.51
CA PRO A 11 5.51 7.11 5.11
C PRO A 11 6.49 7.96 4.29
N GLU A 12 6.75 9.21 4.71
CA GLU A 12 7.75 10.12 4.13
C GLU A 12 9.15 9.50 4.07
N THR A 13 9.48 8.58 4.98
CA THR A 13 10.76 7.87 4.99
C THR A 13 10.97 7.07 3.71
N PHE A 14 9.89 6.51 3.15
CA PHE A 14 9.94 5.83 1.86
C PHE A 14 10.12 6.83 0.72
N LEU A 15 9.40 7.95 0.75
CA LEU A 15 9.50 9.00 -0.29
C LEU A 15 10.95 9.46 -0.47
N VAL A 16 11.62 9.82 0.63
CA VAL A 16 13.01 10.31 0.63
C VAL A 16 13.98 9.30 0.01
N LYS A 17 13.73 7.99 0.19
CA LYS A 17 14.60 6.93 -0.32
C LYS A 17 14.25 6.49 -1.74
N LEU A 18 12.97 6.39 -2.06
CA LEU A 18 12.49 5.79 -3.32
C LEU A 18 12.36 6.81 -4.45
N ALA A 19 11.91 8.03 -4.17
CA ALA A 19 11.70 9.03 -5.21
C ALA A 19 12.96 9.36 -6.03
N PRO A 20 14.17 9.46 -5.43
CA PRO A 20 15.41 9.67 -6.20
C PRO A 20 15.81 8.47 -7.06
N LEU A 21 15.43 7.25 -6.67
CA LEU A 21 15.78 6.01 -7.37
C LEU A 21 14.84 5.72 -8.54
N PHE A 22 13.60 6.21 -8.48
CA PHE A 22 12.54 5.93 -9.44
C PHE A 22 11.84 7.24 -9.87
N PRO A 23 12.53 8.13 -10.61
CA PRO A 23 12.01 9.46 -10.96
C PRO A 23 10.77 9.43 -11.86
N GLU A 24 10.51 8.33 -12.55
CA GLU A 24 9.32 8.11 -13.40
C GLU A 24 8.07 7.68 -12.61
N VAL A 25 8.23 7.37 -11.32
CA VAL A 25 7.17 6.93 -10.42
C VAL A 25 6.65 8.11 -9.61
N ILE A 26 5.34 8.26 -9.58
CA ILE A 26 4.68 9.28 -8.76
C ILE A 26 4.34 8.66 -7.40
N PHE A 27 5.00 9.12 -6.35
CA PHE A 27 4.73 8.71 -4.99
C PHE A 27 3.78 9.69 -4.28
N THR A 28 2.83 9.16 -3.52
CA THR A 28 2.07 9.94 -2.54
C THR A 28 2.02 9.20 -1.21
N VAL A 29 1.84 9.92 -0.11
CA VAL A 29 1.89 9.35 1.23
C VAL A 29 0.62 9.65 2.02
N GLY A 30 0.29 8.77 2.97
CA GLY A 30 -0.80 8.92 3.92
C GLY A 30 -0.41 8.34 5.28
N SER A 31 -0.76 9.01 6.38
CA SER A 31 -0.21 8.68 7.72
C SER A 31 -1.24 8.22 8.75
N TYR A 32 -2.52 8.15 8.38
CA TYR A 32 -3.60 7.65 9.23
C TYR A 32 -4.52 6.74 8.40
N ARG A 33 -5.42 6.01 9.08
CA ARG A 33 -6.33 5.07 8.42
C ARG A 33 -7.10 5.73 7.29
N ASP A 34 -7.12 5.08 6.13
CA ASP A 34 -7.78 5.54 4.89
C ASP A 34 -7.34 6.93 4.38
N ASP A 35 -6.15 7.40 4.77
CA ASP A 35 -5.58 8.66 4.28
C ASP A 35 -5.07 8.56 2.83
N PHE A 36 -5.99 8.33 1.90
CA PHE A 36 -5.68 8.17 0.49
C PHE A 36 -5.62 9.51 -0.28
N GLY A 37 -5.83 10.63 0.42
CA GLY A 37 -6.03 11.94 -0.17
C GLY A 37 -7.22 11.98 -1.16
N LYS A 38 -7.24 12.99 -2.03
CA LYS A 38 -8.35 13.21 -2.99
C LYS A 38 -8.36 12.25 -4.19
N ASN A 39 -7.37 11.36 -4.31
CA ASN A 39 -7.04 10.69 -5.57
C ASN A 39 -6.92 9.16 -5.47
N PHE A 40 -7.50 8.52 -4.44
CA PHE A 40 -7.35 7.07 -4.23
C PHE A 40 -7.62 6.23 -5.47
N LYS A 41 -8.64 6.62 -6.24
CA LYS A 41 -9.07 5.92 -7.46
C LYS A 41 -7.92 5.72 -8.46
N LEU A 42 -6.91 6.59 -8.45
CA LEU A 42 -5.90 6.69 -9.48
C LEU A 42 -4.61 5.91 -9.19
N TYR A 43 -4.50 5.22 -8.05
CA TYR A 43 -3.28 4.53 -7.68
C TYR A 43 -3.15 3.18 -8.38
N ASP A 44 -1.97 2.91 -8.93
CA ASP A 44 -1.63 1.61 -9.52
C ASP A 44 -1.16 0.63 -8.43
N VAL A 45 -0.51 1.15 -7.38
CA VAL A 45 0.13 0.36 -6.33
C VAL A 45 -0.15 0.97 -4.95
N LEU A 46 -0.39 0.11 -3.95
CA LEU A 46 -0.54 0.50 -2.54
C LEU A 46 0.48 -0.23 -1.67
N PHE A 47 1.26 0.52 -0.89
CA PHE A 47 2.12 -0.01 0.16
C PHE A 47 1.46 0.27 1.51
N THR A 48 1.10 -0.73 2.30
CA THR A 48 0.39 -0.48 3.56
C THR A 48 0.43 -1.63 4.57
N PHE A 49 -0.08 -1.38 5.78
CA PHE A 49 -0.47 -2.41 6.75
C PHE A 49 -1.99 -2.57 6.74
N SER A 50 -2.50 -3.78 6.98
CA SER A 50 -3.95 -4.04 7.08
C SER A 50 -4.64 -3.11 8.10
N ASP A 51 -3.97 -2.76 9.19
CA ASP A 51 -4.53 -1.91 10.25
C ASP A 51 -4.84 -0.47 9.79
N PHE A 52 -4.22 -0.02 8.70
CA PHE A 52 -4.46 1.29 8.09
C PHE A 52 -5.64 1.28 7.12
N LEU A 53 -6.29 0.13 6.94
CA LEU A 53 -7.42 -0.04 6.05
C LEU A 53 -8.71 -0.26 6.85
N SER A 54 -9.80 0.32 6.38
CA SER A 54 -11.16 -0.08 6.74
C SER A 54 -11.70 -1.13 5.76
N PRO A 55 -12.81 -1.80 6.09
CA PRO A 55 -13.46 -2.73 5.16
C PRO A 55 -13.80 -2.10 3.79
N ASP A 56 -14.00 -0.78 3.75
CA ASP A 56 -14.39 -0.03 2.56
C ASP A 56 -13.21 0.65 1.84
N SER A 57 -11.97 0.51 2.32
CA SER A 57 -10.80 1.19 1.74
C SER A 57 -10.71 1.04 0.23
N PHE A 58 -10.94 -0.17 -0.27
CA PHE A 58 -10.77 -0.50 -1.69
C PHE A 58 -11.95 -0.11 -2.57
N LYS A 59 -13.10 0.26 -2.00
CA LYS A 59 -14.34 0.55 -2.72
C LYS A 59 -14.21 1.65 -3.78
N ALA A 60 -13.31 2.59 -3.56
CA ALA A 60 -13.08 3.70 -4.47
C ALA A 60 -12.01 3.41 -5.55
N SER A 61 -11.22 2.35 -5.40
CA SER A 61 -10.13 2.04 -6.33
C SER A 61 -10.66 1.45 -7.64
N ASN A 62 -10.15 1.92 -8.78
CA ASN A 62 -10.46 1.33 -10.08
C ASN A 62 -9.23 1.01 -10.95
N ARG A 63 -8.02 1.25 -10.41
CA ARG A 63 -6.75 1.09 -11.14
C ARG A 63 -5.70 0.29 -10.37
N LEU A 64 -5.97 -0.04 -9.11
CA LEU A 64 -5.04 -0.78 -8.28
C LEU A 64 -4.78 -2.15 -8.91
N ARG A 65 -3.51 -2.48 -9.08
CA ARG A 65 -3.04 -3.76 -9.65
C ARG A 65 -2.07 -4.50 -8.73
N TRP A 66 -1.57 -3.81 -7.69
CA TRP A 66 -0.63 -4.39 -6.75
C TRP A 66 -0.78 -3.79 -5.35
N VAL A 67 -0.87 -4.66 -4.33
CA VAL A 67 -0.76 -4.29 -2.92
C VAL A 67 0.47 -4.96 -2.31
N GLN A 68 1.37 -4.15 -1.77
CA GLN A 68 2.49 -4.59 -0.94
C GLN A 68 2.14 -4.38 0.53
N SER A 69 1.96 -5.47 1.26
CA SER A 69 1.89 -5.43 2.72
C SER A 69 3.26 -5.09 3.29
N LEU A 70 3.31 -4.11 4.18
CA LEU A 70 4.49 -3.76 4.99
C LEU A 70 4.65 -4.68 6.22
N GLY A 71 3.69 -5.59 6.42
CA GLY A 71 3.77 -6.67 7.41
C GLY A 71 3.93 -8.03 6.75
N THR A 72 3.83 -9.08 7.58
CA THR A 72 3.85 -10.48 7.12
C THR A 72 2.47 -10.97 6.66
N GLY A 73 1.40 -10.48 7.30
CA GLY A 73 0.02 -10.85 7.06
C GLY A 73 -0.61 -10.11 5.88
N LEU A 74 -1.67 -10.72 5.35
CA LEU A 74 -2.52 -10.19 4.27
C LEU A 74 -4.01 -10.18 4.67
N ASP A 75 -4.34 -10.58 5.90
CA ASP A 75 -5.69 -10.66 6.42
C ASP A 75 -6.40 -9.30 6.29
N GLY A 76 -7.64 -9.33 5.80
CA GLY A 76 -8.44 -8.12 5.57
C GLY A 76 -8.03 -7.28 4.35
N MET A 77 -6.95 -7.65 3.63
CA MET A 77 -6.58 -7.06 2.35
C MET A 77 -6.98 -7.94 1.17
N ILE A 78 -6.53 -9.20 1.18
CA ILE A 78 -6.71 -10.12 0.04
C ILE A 78 -8.16 -10.58 -0.11
N ASP A 79 -8.93 -10.58 0.99
CA ASP A 79 -10.34 -11.00 1.01
C ASP A 79 -11.31 -9.86 0.69
N SER A 80 -10.82 -8.70 0.22
CA SER A 80 -11.68 -7.55 -0.03
C SER A 80 -12.63 -7.82 -1.20
N PRO A 81 -13.96 -7.64 -1.03
CA PRO A 81 -14.93 -7.86 -2.11
C PRO A 81 -14.90 -6.76 -3.18
N TYR A 82 -14.07 -5.73 -2.99
CA TYR A 82 -13.97 -4.57 -3.87
C TYR A 82 -12.78 -4.64 -4.84
N LEU A 83 -11.92 -5.66 -4.71
CA LEU A 83 -10.75 -5.83 -5.56
C LEU A 83 -10.99 -6.96 -6.57
N ASP A 84 -10.41 -6.76 -7.76
CA ASP A 84 -10.41 -7.75 -8.83
C ASP A 84 -9.38 -8.86 -8.54
N ASP A 85 -9.67 -10.10 -8.92
CA ASP A 85 -8.79 -11.26 -8.73
C ASP A 85 -7.41 -11.12 -9.43
N THR A 86 -7.27 -10.16 -10.34
CA THR A 86 -6.00 -9.83 -11.02
C THR A 86 -5.07 -8.94 -10.19
N VAL A 87 -5.53 -8.41 -9.04
CA VAL A 87 -4.68 -7.63 -8.14
C VAL A 87 -3.65 -8.54 -7.49
N ILE A 88 -2.37 -8.20 -7.68
CA ILE A 88 -1.26 -8.94 -7.08
C ILE A 88 -1.10 -8.52 -5.62
N PHE A 89 -0.88 -9.48 -4.73
CA PHE A 89 -0.56 -9.24 -3.32
C PHE A 89 0.83 -9.77 -2.99
N THR A 90 1.62 -8.96 -2.27
CA THR A 90 2.92 -9.36 -1.73
C THR A 90 3.03 -8.95 -0.27
N SER A 91 3.90 -9.60 0.50
CA SER A 91 4.14 -9.26 1.91
C SER A 91 5.63 -9.31 2.26
N MET A 92 6.02 -8.69 3.36
CA MET A 92 7.40 -8.71 3.82
C MET A 92 7.72 -10.06 4.47
N ARG A 93 8.86 -10.65 4.11
CA ARG A 93 9.34 -11.95 4.62
C ARG A 93 10.84 -11.86 4.93
N GLY A 94 11.32 -12.69 5.86
CA GLY A 94 12.75 -12.85 6.19
C GLY A 94 13.35 -11.79 7.12
N ILE A 95 12.84 -10.54 7.13
CA ILE A 95 13.46 -9.43 7.89
C ILE A 95 13.01 -9.30 9.36
N HIS A 96 12.01 -10.09 9.77
CA HIS A 96 11.35 -9.93 11.08
C HIS A 96 11.86 -10.89 12.16
N GLY A 97 12.57 -11.97 11.77
CA GLY A 97 12.98 -13.06 12.66
C GLY A 97 13.62 -12.58 13.97
N PRO A 98 14.71 -11.79 13.92
CA PRO A 98 15.38 -11.28 15.12
C PRO A 98 14.54 -10.39 16.05
N GLN A 99 13.48 -9.76 15.55
CA GLN A 99 12.68 -8.78 16.29
C GLN A 99 11.44 -9.38 16.95
N VAL A 100 11.04 -10.60 16.54
CA VAL A 100 9.86 -11.30 17.06
C VAL A 100 10.20 -12.60 17.81
N SER A 101 11.50 -12.85 18.01
CA SER A 101 12.05 -13.99 18.76
C SER A 101 12.42 -13.64 20.19
#